data_AF-A0A1L5F7Y9-F1
#
_entry.id   AF-A0A1L5F7Y9-F1
#
_cell.length_a   1.000
_cell.length_b   1.000
_cell.length_c   1.000
_cell.angle_alpha   90.00
_cell.angle_beta   90.00
_cell.angle_gamma   90.00
#
_symmetry.space_group_name_H-M   'P 1'
#
loop_
_entity.id
_entity.type
_entity.pdbx_description
1 polymer ?
#
loop_
_entity_poly.entity_id
_entity_poly.type
_entity_poly.pdbx_seq_one_letter_code
_entity_poly.pdbx_strand_id
1 'polypeptide(L)' 'MLNHTTLAVTVDGIPLGILLRHVWTHVPKELGKRVTKRERSTSDKESQKWLDALDSSLKDVPKHINVIACRKP' A
#
# COMPACT_ATOMS: atom_id res chain seq x y z
N MET A 1 -4.06 -14.37 8.52
CA MET A 1 -4.68 -13.47 7.52
C MET A 1 -4.15 -12.07 7.76
N LEU A 2 -3.72 -11.38 6.72
CA LEU A 2 -3.17 -10.01 6.76
C LEU A 2 -4.03 -9.08 5.92
N ASN A 3 -4.09 -7.81 6.31
CA ASN A 3 -4.90 -6.79 5.64
C ASN A 3 -4.14 -5.46 5.56
N HIS A 4 -4.14 -4.84 4.40
CA HIS A 4 -3.68 -3.48 4.17
C HIS A 4 -4.85 -2.68 3.59
N THR A 5 -5.26 -1.60 4.26
CA THR A 5 -6.42 -0.79 3.88
C THR A 5 -5.98 0.64 3.61
N THR A 6 -6.37 1.18 2.47
CA THR A 6 -6.19 2.59 2.11
C THR A 6 -7.46 3.35 2.48
N LEU A 7 -7.33 4.35 3.35
CA LEU A 7 -8.44 5.18 3.82
C LEU A 7 -8.29 6.60 3.26
N ALA A 8 -9.38 7.14 2.69
CA ALA A 8 -9.47 8.54 2.34
C ALA A 8 -9.86 9.36 3.57
N VAL A 9 -9.12 10.43 3.84
CA VAL A 9 -9.32 11.32 5.00
C VAL A 9 -9.11 12.76 4.54
N THR A 10 -9.91 13.69 5.07
CA THR A 10 -9.67 15.13 4.88
C THR A 10 -8.44 15.58 5.66
N VAL A 11 -7.93 16.77 5.36
CA VAL A 11 -6.83 17.39 6.12
C VAL A 11 -7.19 17.62 7.60
N ASP A 12 -8.48 17.77 7.90
CA ASP A 12 -9.02 17.91 9.26
C ASP A 12 -9.22 16.57 9.97
N GLY A 13 -8.85 15.45 9.33
CA GLY A 13 -8.97 14.12 9.91
C GLY A 13 -10.36 13.47 9.75
N ILE A 14 -11.23 14.02 8.90
CA ILE A 14 -12.57 13.46 8.67
C ILE A 14 -12.46 12.28 7.68
N PRO A 15 -12.86 11.05 8.07
CA PRO A 15 -12.80 9.91 7.18
C PRO A 15 -13.86 10.02 6.08
N LEU A 16 -13.43 9.88 4.83
CA LEU A 16 -14.30 9.89 3.65
C LEU A 16 -14.69 8.47 3.19
N GLY A 17 -13.91 7.46 3.59
CA GLY A 17 -14.20 6.06 3.29
C GLY A 17 -12.97 5.26 2.87
N ILE A 18 -13.18 3.98 2.58
CA ILE A 18 -12.14 3.04 2.15
C ILE A 18 -11.97 3.14 0.63
N LEU A 19 -10.74 3.35 0.17
CA LEU A 19 -10.40 3.37 -1.26
C LEU A 19 -9.98 1.98 -1.76
N LEU A 20 -9.20 1.26 -0.96
CA LEU A 20 -8.66 -0.04 -1.35
C LEU A 20 -8.52 -0.94 -0.12
N ARG A 21 -8.77 -2.23 -0.31
CA ARG A 21 -8.48 -3.26 0.69
C ARG A 21 -7.74 -4.42 0.04
N HIS A 22 -6.54 -4.69 0.51
CA HIS A 22 -5.73 -5.82 0.08
C HIS A 22 -5.64 -6.84 1.22
N VAL A 23 -6.19 -8.03 1.00
CA VAL A 23 -6.18 -9.14 1.97
C VAL A 23 -5.35 -10.29 1.43
N TRP A 24 -4.46 -10.85 2.25
CA TRP A 24 -3.62 -11.98 1.84
C TRP A 24 -3.25 -12.90 3.01
N THR A 25 -2.63 -14.03 2.68
CA THR A 25 -2.02 -14.97 3.60
C THR A 25 -0.63 -15.33 3.13
N HIS A 26 0.30 -15.61 4.04
CA HIS A 26 1.60 -16.16 3.65
C HIS A 26 1.45 -17.59 3.18
N VAL A 27 2.11 -17.94 2.09
CA VAL A 27 2.30 -19.35 1.72
C VAL A 27 3.33 -19.95 2.68
N PRO A 28 3.07 -21.10 3.32
CA PRO A 28 4.00 -21.67 4.31
C PRO A 28 5.44 -21.87 3.81
N LYS A 29 5.61 -22.17 2.51
CA LYS A 29 6.91 -22.31 1.84
C LYS A 29 7.71 -20.99 1.74
N GLU A 30 7.07 -19.86 2.00
CA GLU A 30 7.66 -18.53 1.90
C GLU A 30 8.10 -17.95 3.25
N LEU A 31 7.96 -18.73 4.33
CA LEU A 31 8.47 -18.39 5.65
C LEU A 31 10.01 -18.47 5.66
N GLY A 32 10.68 -17.62 6.45
CA GLY A 32 12.15 -17.59 6.54
C GLY A 32 12.87 -16.66 5.54
N LYS A 33 12.11 -15.97 4.68
CA LYS A 33 12.60 -14.99 3.68
C LYS A 33 13.30 -13.74 4.27
N ARG A 34 13.43 -13.61 5.59
CA ARG A 34 14.03 -12.45 6.28
C ARG A 34 15.52 -12.27 5.97
N VAL A 35 16.27 -13.37 5.85
CA VAL A 35 17.73 -13.34 5.64
C VAL A 35 18.08 -12.71 4.30
N THR A 36 17.36 -13.09 3.24
CA THR A 36 17.56 -12.58 1.88
C THR A 36 16.72 -11.34 1.56
N LYS A 37 16.13 -10.68 2.58
CA LYS A 37 15.25 -9.52 2.39
C LYS A 37 15.94 -8.34 1.68
N ARG A 38 17.24 -8.14 1.88
CA ARG A 38 17.98 -7.01 1.25
C ARG A 38 18.25 -7.25 -0.23
N GLU A 39 18.51 -8.50 -0.62
CA GLU A 39 18.87 -8.89 -1.99
C GLU A 39 17.66 -8.93 -2.93
N ARG A 40 16.46 -9.16 -2.39
CA ARG A 40 15.24 -9.15 -3.21
C ARG A 40 14.91 -7.78 -3.75
N SER A 41 14.34 -7.74 -4.94
CA SER A 41 13.74 -6.53 -5.50
C SER A 41 12.55 -6.07 -4.65
N THR A 42 12.16 -4.81 -4.75
CA THR A 42 11.00 -4.29 -4.01
C THR A 42 9.70 -4.97 -4.44
N SER A 43 9.55 -5.35 -5.72
CA SER A 43 8.36 -6.02 -6.25
C SER A 43 8.13 -7.39 -5.60
N ASP A 44 9.20 -8.06 -5.15
CA ASP A 44 9.11 -9.37 -4.50
C ASP A 44 8.83 -9.29 -2.99
N LYS A 45 8.71 -8.07 -2.45
CA LYS A 45 8.49 -7.82 -1.03
C LYS A 45 7.06 -7.39 -0.79
N GLU A 46 6.59 -7.63 0.43
CA GLU A 46 5.29 -7.11 0.86
C GLU A 46 5.21 -5.58 0.85
N SER A 47 6.35 -4.88 0.91
CA SER A 47 6.41 -3.43 0.76
C SER A 47 5.92 -2.93 -0.61
N GLN A 48 5.85 -3.79 -1.63
CA GLN A 48 5.27 -3.45 -2.93
C GLN A 48 3.80 -3.02 -2.81
N LYS A 49 3.05 -3.60 -1.87
CA LYS A 49 1.62 -3.31 -1.67
C LYS A 49 1.34 -1.84 -1.34
N TRP A 50 2.32 -1.13 -0.78
CA TRP A 50 2.22 0.30 -0.51
C TRP A 50 2.26 1.11 -1.81
N LEU A 51 3.05 0.67 -2.80
CA LEU A 51 3.12 1.30 -4.13
C LEU A 51 1.86 0.98 -4.93
N ASP A 52 1.41 -0.27 -4.90
CA ASP A 52 0.17 -0.67 -5.58
C ASP A 52 -1.04 0.10 -5.03
N ALA A 53 -1.07 0.31 -3.70
CA ALA A 53 -2.10 1.08 -3.02
C ALA A 53 -2.03 2.58 -3.36
N LEU A 54 -0.83 3.15 -3.45
CA LEU A 54 -0.62 4.53 -3.87
C LEU A 54 -1.09 4.74 -5.30
N ASP A 55 -0.64 3.91 -6.24
CA ASP A 55 -1.03 4.00 -7.64
C ASP A 55 -2.54 3.86 -7.80
N SER A 56 -3.15 2.92 -7.07
CA SER A 56 -4.61 2.74 -7.09
C SER A 56 -5.36 3.94 -6.50
N SER A 57 -4.83 4.58 -5.46
CA SER A 57 -5.47 5.74 -4.83
C SER A 57 -5.51 6.97 -5.72
N LEU A 58 -4.63 7.05 -6.73
CA LEU A 58 -4.53 8.19 -7.64
C LEU A 58 -5.39 8.06 -8.91
N LYS A 59 -5.87 6.86 -9.24
CA LYS A 59 -6.57 6.58 -10.52
C LYS A 59 -7.83 7.42 -10.73
N ASP A 60 -8.63 7.54 -9.68
CA ASP A 60 -9.94 8.18 -9.74
C ASP A 60 -9.92 9.63 -9.24
N VAL A 61 -8.73 10.17 -8.95
CA VAL A 61 -8.59 11.55 -8.49
C VAL A 61 -8.66 12.50 -9.69
N PRO A 62 -9.62 13.44 -9.72
CA PRO A 62 -9.69 14.46 -10.77
C PRO A 62 -8.38 15.25 -10.89
N LYS A 63 -7.95 15.52 -12.13
CA LYS A 63 -6.67 16.22 -12.43
C LYS A 63 -6.52 17.61 -11.80
N HIS A 64 -7.63 18.24 -11.40
CA HIS A 64 -7.62 19.55 -10.75
C HIS A 64 -7.32 19.48 -9.23
N ILE A 65 -7.30 18.29 -8.65
CA ILE A 65 -6.97 18.08 -7.24
C ILE A 65 -5.47 17.86 -7.10
N ASN A 66 -4.82 18.68 -6.28
CA ASN A 66 -3.40 18.50 -5.99
C ASN A 66 -3.22 17.42 -4.91
N VAL A 67 -2.61 16.29 -5.26
CA VAL A 67 -2.36 15.19 -4.32
C VAL A 67 -0.93 15.25 -3.80
N ILE A 68 -0.78 15.28 -2.48
CA ILE A 68 0.52 15.19 -1.81
C ILE A 68 0.66 13.77 -1.24
N ALA A 69 1.53 12.95 -1.82
CA ALA A 69 1.84 11.62 -1.32
C ALA A 69 3.17 11.62 -0.56
N CYS A 70 3.14 11.31 0.74
CA CYS A 70 4.34 11.15 1.56
C CYS A 70 4.75 9.67 1.61
N ARG A 71 5.94 9.36 1.10
CA ARG A 71 6.55 8.03 1.20
C ARG A 71 7.74 8.09 2.15
N LYS A 72 7.87 7.11 3.06
CA LYS A 72 9.13 6.92 3.79
C LYS A 72 10.21 6.44 2.81
N PRO A 73 11.41 7.05 2.82
CA PRO A 73 12.51 6.68 1.93
C PRO A 73 12.90 5.20 2.06
#